data_AF-A0A8K0KQR6-F1
#
_entry.id   AF-A0A8K0KQR6-F1
#
_cell.length_a   1.000
_cell.length_b   1.000
_cell.length_c   1.000
_cell.angle_alpha   90.00
_cell.angle_beta   90.00
_cell.angle_gamma   90.00
#
_symmetry.space_group_name_H-M   'P 1'
#
loop_
_entity.id
_entity.type
_entity.pdbx_description
1 polymer ?
#
loop_
_entity_poly.entity_id
_entity_poly.type
_entity_poly.pdbx_seq_one_letter_code
_entity_poly.pdbx_strand_id
1 'polypeptide(L)'
;MVQLLDHPLAANAGGAQLTNDAEREELKAALVATQESAAVQILLEACLEMPEDRAKPGQMWALREVRSLICSYLHQVFIRDPHLAKLVHFQGYPRELLPVTVQGIPSMHICLDFIPELISQPAPEKQVFAVDLVSYLAVQYALPKSLNVARLALNILSTLLGVLPSESRPDFFQPALPALVRICMAFPPLVDDTVSFLMQLGRVCVSQASLDGLSPFPISVIKRNSRWQFKGEQVTSEEKNGAKNQFHDFEDVVMPTNDSLYEEVQKTFSSILTKAILKVKIY
;
A
#
# COMPACT_ATOMS: atom_id res chain seq x y z
N MET A 1 58.38 62.64 -1.94
CA MET A 1 57.57 62.92 -0.74
C MET A 1 56.20 62.31 -0.98
N VAL A 2 55.95 61.20 -0.28
CA VAL A 2 54.72 60.41 -0.06
C VAL A 2 53.45 60.80 -0.84
N GLN A 3 52.93 59.88 -1.68
CA GLN A 3 51.50 59.77 -1.99
C GLN A 3 50.87 58.77 -1.01
N LEU A 4 49.92 59.25 -0.20
CA LEU A 4 49.12 58.45 0.73
C LEU A 4 48.16 57.52 -0.05
N LEU A 5 48.17 56.24 0.30
CA LEU A 5 47.09 55.29 0.00
C LEU A 5 45.90 55.61 0.90
N ASP A 6 44.74 55.86 0.29
CA ASP A 6 43.42 55.65 0.91
C ASP A 6 42.63 54.69 0.02
N HIS A 7 42.55 53.43 0.43
CA HIS A 7 41.58 52.48 -0.11
C HIS A 7 40.74 51.92 1.06
N PRO A 8 39.42 52.18 1.11
CA PRO A 8 38.58 51.66 2.17
C PRO A 8 38.22 50.19 1.91
N LEU A 9 38.66 49.30 2.81
CA LEU A 9 38.18 47.93 2.95
C LEU A 9 36.79 47.92 3.59
N ALA A 10 35.74 48.30 2.87
CA ALA A 10 34.37 48.21 3.38
C ALA A 10 33.34 48.17 2.25
N ALA A 11 33.21 47.03 1.57
CA ALA A 11 32.06 46.80 0.67
C ALA A 11 31.60 45.34 0.56
N ASN A 12 32.41 44.33 0.91
CA ASN A 12 32.06 42.92 0.70
C ASN A 12 31.66 42.12 1.95
N ALA A 13 31.66 42.71 3.15
CA ALA A 13 31.32 41.98 4.37
C ALA A 13 29.80 41.80 4.58
N GLY A 14 28.97 42.75 4.11
CA GLY A 14 27.52 42.71 4.34
C GLY A 14 26.79 41.62 3.55
N GLY A 15 27.22 41.33 2.32
CA GLY A 15 26.63 40.29 1.48
C GLY A 15 26.95 38.88 1.95
N ALA A 16 28.20 38.63 2.37
CA ALA A 16 28.63 37.32 2.88
C ALA A 16 28.09 37.00 4.29
N GLN A 17 27.80 38.00 5.11
CA GLN A 17 27.22 37.82 6.43
C GLN A 17 25.73 37.46 6.36
N LEU A 18 24.96 38.12 5.48
CA LEU A 18 23.53 37.86 5.29
C LEU A 18 23.26 36.46 4.68
N THR A 19 24.14 35.99 3.78
CA THR A 19 24.04 34.62 3.24
C THR A 19 24.30 33.57 4.33
N ASN A 20 25.26 33.84 5.22
CA ASN A 20 25.60 32.93 6.33
C ASN A 20 24.48 32.85 7.39
N ASP A 21 23.81 33.97 7.70
CA ASP A 21 22.68 33.97 8.63
C ASP A 21 21.45 33.25 8.05
N ALA A 22 21.19 33.41 6.75
CA ALA A 22 20.11 32.71 6.06
C ALA A 22 20.36 31.19 5.99
N GLU A 23 21.58 30.78 5.59
CA GLU A 23 22.00 29.38 5.61
C GLU A 23 21.92 28.78 7.02
N ARG A 24 22.30 29.55 8.05
CA ARG A 24 22.22 29.12 9.44
C ARG A 24 20.78 28.88 9.90
N GLU A 25 19.85 29.76 9.55
CA GLU A 25 18.43 29.55 9.88
C GLU A 25 17.81 28.39 9.10
N GLU A 26 18.21 28.18 7.84
CA GLU A 26 17.80 27.00 7.06
C GLU A 26 18.31 25.69 7.69
N LEU A 27 19.59 25.64 8.08
CA LEU A 27 20.18 24.48 8.76
C LEU A 27 19.49 24.21 10.11
N LYS A 28 19.16 25.26 10.85
CA LYS A 28 18.44 25.16 12.12
C LYS A 28 17.02 24.63 11.89
N ALA A 29 16.30 25.13 10.89
CA ALA A 29 14.97 24.63 10.54
C ALA A 29 15.00 23.15 10.11
N ALA A 30 15.96 22.77 9.27
CA ALA A 30 16.16 21.39 8.85
C ALA A 30 16.49 20.46 10.02
N LEU A 31 17.32 20.92 10.97
CA LEU A 31 17.64 20.17 12.19
C LEU A 31 16.40 19.95 13.06
N VAL A 32 15.59 21.00 13.27
CA VAL A 32 14.34 20.89 14.06
C VAL A 32 13.37 19.92 13.38
N ALA A 33 13.15 20.05 12.07
CA ALA A 33 12.28 19.15 11.33
C ALA A 33 12.77 17.68 11.40
N THR A 34 14.09 17.48 11.34
CA THR A 34 14.68 16.15 11.50
C THR A 34 14.41 15.58 12.89
N GLN A 35 14.62 16.37 13.95
CA GLN A 35 14.36 15.95 15.33
C GLN A 35 12.87 15.64 15.57
N GLU A 36 11.97 16.51 15.10
CA GLU A 36 10.54 16.29 15.23
C GLU A 36 10.09 15.04 14.47
N SER A 37 10.61 14.80 13.26
CA SER A 37 10.32 13.59 12.50
C SER A 37 10.84 12.32 13.20
N ALA A 38 12.05 12.37 13.77
CA ALA A 38 12.62 11.26 14.54
C ALA A 38 11.78 10.95 15.79
N ALA A 39 11.31 11.97 16.50
CA ALA A 39 10.40 11.79 17.63
C ALA A 39 9.08 11.12 17.20
N VAL A 40 8.51 11.52 16.06
CA VAL A 40 7.33 10.86 15.49
C VAL A 40 7.61 9.40 15.14
N GLN A 41 8.76 9.09 14.51
CA GLN A 41 9.14 7.72 14.17
C GLN A 41 9.25 6.83 15.41
N ILE A 42 9.91 7.29 16.48
CA ILE A 42 10.01 6.56 17.75
C ILE A 42 8.62 6.28 18.34
N LEU A 43 7.71 7.25 18.29
CA LEU A 43 6.34 7.08 18.76
C LEU A 43 5.55 6.08 17.90
N LEU A 44 5.75 6.10 16.58
CA LEU A 44 5.16 5.12 15.67
C LEU A 44 5.68 3.71 15.93
N GLU A 45 6.98 3.54 16.13
CA GLU A 45 7.59 2.25 16.48
C GLU A 45 7.05 1.71 17.82
N ALA A 46 6.81 2.58 18.80
CA ALA A 46 6.18 2.20 20.07
C ALA A 46 4.73 1.70 19.91
N CYS A 47 4.11 1.92 18.74
CA CYS A 47 2.79 1.39 18.42
C CYS A 47 2.84 0.00 17.76
N LEU A 48 4.01 -0.56 17.47
CA LEU A 48 4.13 -1.90 16.90
C LEU A 48 3.69 -2.96 17.91
N GLU A 49 3.00 -3.98 17.41
CA GLU A 49 2.62 -5.12 18.23
C GLU A 49 3.79 -6.08 18.34
N MET A 50 4.19 -6.37 19.58
CA MET A 50 5.28 -7.29 19.89
C MET A 50 4.72 -8.66 20.30
N PRO A 51 5.50 -9.76 20.14
CA PRO A 51 5.07 -11.10 20.55
C PRO A 51 4.64 -11.17 22.03
N GLU A 52 5.30 -10.38 22.89
CA GLU A 52 5.00 -10.28 24.32
C GLU A 52 3.61 -9.73 24.60
N ASP A 53 3.07 -8.89 23.71
CA ASP A 53 1.74 -8.28 23.85
C ASP A 53 0.61 -9.31 23.74
N ARG A 54 0.87 -10.39 22.98
CA ARG A 54 -0.02 -11.55 22.88
C ARG A 54 0.16 -12.54 24.01
N ALA A 55 1.39 -12.67 24.51
CA ALA A 55 1.74 -13.67 25.51
C ALA A 55 1.25 -13.33 26.92
N LYS A 56 1.22 -12.04 27.27
CA LYS A 56 0.89 -11.58 28.63
C LYS A 56 -0.55 -11.02 28.69
N PRO A 57 -1.40 -11.51 29.63
CA PRO A 57 -2.72 -10.94 29.84
C PRO A 57 -2.66 -9.43 30.12
N GLY A 58 -3.52 -8.65 29.48
CA GLY A 58 -3.61 -7.20 29.69
C GLY A 58 -2.68 -6.35 28.80
N GLN A 59 -1.58 -6.88 28.26
CA GLN A 59 -0.66 -6.09 27.42
C GLN A 59 -1.32 -5.57 26.15
N MET A 60 -2.17 -6.38 25.50
CA MET A 60 -2.92 -5.92 24.32
C MET A 60 -3.84 -4.72 24.62
N TRP A 61 -4.35 -4.60 25.85
CA TRP A 61 -5.14 -3.44 26.28
C TRP A 61 -4.25 -2.23 26.52
N ALA A 62 -3.13 -2.42 27.22
CA ALA A 62 -2.13 -1.37 27.41
C ALA A 62 -1.62 -0.81 26.06
N LEU A 63 -1.31 -1.68 25.10
CA LEU A 63 -0.91 -1.28 23.75
C LEU A 63 -1.98 -0.44 23.05
N ARG A 64 -3.26 -0.79 23.19
CA ARG A 64 -4.37 0.01 22.65
C ARG A 64 -4.46 1.38 23.28
N GLU A 65 -4.26 1.48 24.59
CA GLU A 65 -4.22 2.76 25.31
C GLU A 65 -3.05 3.63 24.84
N VAL A 66 -1.85 3.03 24.75
CA VAL A 66 -0.65 3.71 24.22
C VAL A 66 -0.88 4.20 22.79
N ARG A 67 -1.41 3.34 21.91
CA ARG A 67 -1.78 3.72 20.53
C ARG A 67 -2.76 4.89 20.51
N SER A 68 -3.78 4.89 21.37
CA SER A 68 -4.77 5.97 21.45
C SER A 68 -4.12 7.29 21.85
N LEU A 69 -3.24 7.28 22.85
CA LEU A 69 -2.52 8.47 23.31
C LEU A 69 -1.57 9.01 22.23
N ILE A 70 -0.79 8.13 21.62
CA ILE A 70 0.16 8.48 20.56
C ILE A 70 -0.59 9.03 19.35
N CYS A 71 -1.66 8.39 18.90
CA CYS A 71 -2.44 8.88 17.75
C CYS A 71 -3.07 10.25 18.05
N SER A 72 -3.61 10.46 19.26
CA SER A 72 -4.14 11.76 19.66
C SER A 72 -3.07 12.84 19.68
N TYR A 73 -1.85 12.51 20.11
CA TYR A 73 -0.72 13.44 20.08
C TYR A 73 -0.30 13.76 18.64
N LEU A 74 -0.08 12.74 17.80
CA LEU A 74 0.28 12.90 16.39
C LEU A 74 -0.76 13.70 15.61
N HIS A 75 -2.04 13.55 15.94
CA HIS A 75 -3.11 14.36 15.38
C HIS A 75 -2.88 15.86 15.60
N GLN A 76 -2.59 16.27 16.84
CA GLN A 76 -2.33 17.68 17.17
C GLN A 76 -1.05 18.19 16.50
N VAL A 77 0.00 17.35 16.49
CA VAL A 77 1.28 17.67 15.84
C VAL A 77 1.10 17.91 14.34
N PHE A 78 0.35 17.05 13.64
CA PHE A 78 0.08 17.20 12.21
C PHE A 78 -0.86 18.37 11.88
N ILE A 79 -1.77 18.75 12.78
CA ILE A 79 -2.54 19.98 12.63
C ILE A 79 -1.62 21.20 12.74
N ARG A 80 -0.72 21.19 13.72
CA ARG A 80 0.20 22.30 13.96
C ARG A 80 1.20 22.46 12.82
N ASP A 81 1.77 21.37 12.34
CA ASP A 81 2.66 21.35 11.19
C ASP A 81 2.33 20.22 10.20
N PRO A 82 1.59 20.53 9.12
CA PRO A 82 1.32 19.59 8.03
C PRO A 82 2.57 19.14 7.26
N HIS A 83 3.65 19.92 7.25
CA HIS A 83 4.89 19.54 6.56
C HIS A 83 5.59 18.39 7.26
N LEU A 84 5.55 18.34 8.59
CA LEU A 84 6.02 17.20 9.36
C LEU A 84 5.26 15.92 9.00
N ALA A 85 3.95 15.99 8.80
CA ALA A 85 3.17 14.84 8.33
C ALA A 85 3.66 14.36 6.97
N LYS A 86 3.89 15.28 6.02
CA LYS A 86 4.48 14.95 4.72
C LYS A 86 5.86 14.31 4.88
N LEU A 87 6.76 14.91 5.65
CA LEU A 87 8.12 14.42 5.88
C LEU A 87 8.11 12.99 6.43
N VAL A 88 7.32 12.71 7.46
CA VAL A 88 7.22 11.38 8.07
C VAL A 88 6.72 10.33 7.08
N HIS A 89 5.73 10.65 6.24
CA HIS A 89 5.22 9.72 5.23
C HIS A 89 6.21 9.51 4.07
N PHE A 90 7.03 10.51 3.74
CA PHE A 90 8.11 10.37 2.77
C PHE A 90 9.29 9.58 3.34
N GLN A 91 9.58 9.69 4.64
CA GLN A 91 10.53 8.81 5.33
C GLN A 91 10.01 7.38 5.42
N GLY A 92 8.69 7.21 5.52
CA GLY A 92 8.04 5.90 5.64
C GLY A 92 8.13 5.34 7.06
N TYR A 93 7.32 4.33 7.32
CA TYR A 93 7.26 3.57 8.57
C TYR A 93 6.62 2.20 8.28
N PRO A 94 6.70 1.21 9.19
CA PRO A 94 6.14 -0.12 8.97
C PRO A 94 4.66 -0.09 8.57
N ARG A 95 4.30 -0.81 7.50
CA ARG A 95 2.96 -0.77 6.87
C ARG A 95 1.87 -1.32 7.77
N GLU A 96 2.25 -2.14 8.75
CA GLU A 96 1.42 -2.67 9.83
C GLU A 96 0.78 -1.58 10.69
N LEU A 97 1.41 -0.39 10.74
CA LEU A 97 0.90 0.76 11.47
C LEU A 97 -0.13 1.56 10.70
N LEU A 98 -0.21 1.43 9.37
CA LEU A 98 -1.20 2.16 8.55
C LEU A 98 -2.65 2.01 9.03
N PRO A 99 -3.18 0.81 9.36
CA PRO A 99 -4.53 0.70 9.91
C PRO A 99 -4.69 1.40 11.26
N VAL A 100 -3.62 1.50 12.06
CA VAL A 100 -3.64 2.19 13.35
C VAL A 100 -3.60 3.70 13.15
N THR A 101 -2.68 4.22 12.34
CA THR A 101 -2.50 5.66 12.12
C THR A 101 -3.69 6.26 11.38
N VAL A 102 -4.15 5.62 10.30
CA VAL A 102 -5.27 6.15 9.49
C VAL A 102 -6.58 6.20 10.27
N GLN A 103 -6.85 5.20 11.13
CA GLN A 103 -8.05 5.19 11.97
C GLN A 103 -7.91 6.05 13.23
N GLY A 104 -6.72 6.07 13.84
CA GLY A 104 -6.47 6.73 15.12
C GLY A 104 -6.19 8.23 15.01
N ILE A 105 -5.74 8.72 13.84
CA ILE A 105 -5.34 10.11 13.62
C ILE A 105 -6.34 10.79 12.67
N PRO A 106 -7.30 11.61 13.17
CA PRO A 106 -8.35 12.21 12.33
C PRO A 106 -7.83 13.17 11.24
N SER A 107 -6.64 13.75 11.43
CA SER A 107 -6.02 14.66 10.45
C SER A 107 -5.35 13.94 9.28
N MET A 108 -5.37 12.60 9.19
CA MET A 108 -4.70 11.85 8.12
C MET A 108 -5.25 12.11 6.71
N HIS A 109 -6.45 12.71 6.59
CA HIS A 109 -6.99 13.09 5.29
C HIS A 109 -6.11 14.12 4.55
N ILE A 110 -5.26 14.89 5.26
CA ILE A 110 -4.29 15.81 4.64
C ILE A 110 -3.27 15.07 3.75
N CYS A 111 -3.03 13.77 4.00
CA CYS A 111 -2.12 12.98 3.20
C CYS A 111 -2.56 12.86 1.74
N LEU A 112 -3.85 13.02 1.45
CA LEU A 112 -4.37 13.03 0.08
C LEU A 112 -3.77 14.16 -0.78
N ASP A 113 -3.24 15.23 -0.19
CA ASP A 113 -2.62 16.34 -0.91
C ASP A 113 -1.25 15.99 -1.49
N PHE A 114 -0.44 15.21 -0.76
CA PHE A 114 0.93 14.90 -1.16
C PHE A 114 1.11 13.46 -1.67
N ILE A 115 0.08 12.62 -1.61
CA ILE A 115 0.14 11.26 -2.16
C ILE A 115 0.57 11.22 -3.63
N PRO A 116 0.06 12.07 -4.54
CA PRO A 116 0.50 12.07 -5.93
C PRO A 116 2.03 12.23 -6.07
N GLU A 117 2.63 13.03 -5.19
CA GLU A 117 4.08 13.24 -5.14
C GLU A 117 4.82 12.04 -4.52
N LEU A 118 4.23 11.41 -3.50
CA LEU A 118 4.78 10.24 -2.81
C LEU A 118 4.80 8.99 -3.72
N ILE A 119 3.71 8.73 -4.45
CA ILE A 119 3.64 7.60 -5.39
C ILE A 119 4.49 7.82 -6.65
N SER A 120 4.86 9.07 -6.95
CA SER A 120 5.76 9.39 -8.06
C SER A 120 7.24 9.26 -7.70
N GLN A 121 7.56 8.89 -6.45
CA GLN A 121 8.94 8.65 -6.05
C GLN A 121 9.53 7.47 -6.84
N PRO A 122 10.82 7.51 -7.23
CA PRO A 122 11.45 6.45 -8.02
C PRO A 122 11.65 5.14 -7.24
N ALA A 123 11.63 5.19 -5.91
CA ALA A 123 11.86 4.03 -5.05
C ALA A 123 10.58 3.16 -4.94
N PRO A 124 10.63 1.86 -5.30
CA PRO A 124 9.44 0.99 -5.31
C PRO A 124 8.83 0.84 -3.91
N GLU A 125 9.65 0.82 -2.86
CA GLU A 125 9.18 0.76 -1.47
C GLU A 125 8.26 1.93 -1.10
N LYS A 126 8.59 3.14 -1.57
CA LYS A 126 7.79 4.35 -1.33
C LYS A 126 6.49 4.32 -2.11
N GLN A 127 6.53 3.81 -3.34
CA GLN A 127 5.36 3.63 -4.18
C GLN A 127 4.38 2.61 -3.58
N VAL A 128 4.89 1.45 -3.11
CA VAL A 128 4.08 0.43 -2.43
C VAL A 128 3.48 1.00 -1.14
N PHE A 129 4.26 1.70 -0.32
CA PHE A 129 3.77 2.39 0.86
C PHE A 129 2.66 3.40 0.53
N ALA A 130 2.84 4.19 -0.54
CA ALA A 130 1.84 5.16 -0.99
C ALA A 130 0.54 4.47 -1.42
N VAL A 131 0.63 3.38 -2.19
CA VAL A 131 -0.53 2.60 -2.63
C VAL A 131 -1.28 2.01 -1.44
N ASP A 132 -0.58 1.47 -0.44
CA ASP A 132 -1.21 1.01 0.79
C ASP A 132 -1.86 2.15 1.57
N LEU A 133 -1.18 3.28 1.75
CA LEU A 133 -1.74 4.46 2.42
C LEU A 133 -3.01 4.96 1.73
N VAL A 134 -3.00 5.08 0.40
CA VAL A 134 -4.18 5.42 -0.42
C VAL A 134 -5.33 4.47 -0.11
N SER A 135 -5.06 3.18 -0.04
CA SER A 135 -6.12 2.18 0.15
C SER A 135 -6.77 2.25 1.54
N TYR A 136 -6.01 2.58 2.59
CA TYR A 136 -6.57 2.81 3.93
C TYR A 136 -7.33 4.14 3.99
N LEU A 137 -6.79 5.21 3.39
CA LEU A 137 -7.47 6.50 3.31
C LEU A 137 -8.75 6.43 2.47
N ALA A 138 -8.79 5.60 1.43
CA ALA A 138 -9.98 5.36 0.62
C ALA A 138 -11.12 4.78 1.46
N VAL A 139 -10.82 3.76 2.27
CA VAL A 139 -11.79 3.13 3.17
C VAL A 139 -12.25 4.09 4.28
N GLN A 140 -11.32 4.87 4.85
CA GLN A 140 -11.63 5.78 5.96
C GLN A 140 -12.34 7.06 5.50
N TYR A 141 -11.97 7.60 4.34
CA TYR A 141 -12.41 8.89 3.81
C TYR A 141 -12.93 8.73 2.38
N ALA A 142 -14.17 8.26 2.26
CA ALA A 142 -14.87 8.08 0.98
C ALA A 142 -15.33 9.43 0.38
N LEU A 143 -14.38 10.23 -0.09
CA LEU A 143 -14.57 11.57 -0.68
C LEU A 143 -14.19 11.58 -2.16
N PRO A 144 -14.75 12.48 -3.00
CA PRO A 144 -14.38 12.59 -4.42
C PRO A 144 -12.89 12.79 -4.66
N LYS A 145 -12.21 13.55 -3.79
CA LYS A 145 -10.75 13.73 -3.83
C LYS A 145 -10.01 12.40 -3.65
N SER A 146 -10.44 11.60 -2.67
CA SER A 146 -9.87 10.28 -2.39
C SER A 146 -10.08 9.31 -3.56
N LEU A 147 -11.26 9.33 -4.20
CA LEU A 147 -11.54 8.57 -5.43
C LEU A 147 -10.57 8.93 -6.57
N ASN A 148 -10.34 10.22 -6.79
CA ASN A 148 -9.42 10.69 -7.84
C ASN A 148 -7.97 10.23 -7.58
N VAL A 149 -7.53 10.31 -6.31
CA VAL A 149 -6.22 9.83 -5.89
C VAL A 149 -6.09 8.31 -6.03
N ALA A 150 -7.14 7.54 -5.69
CA ALA A 150 -7.17 6.10 -5.88
C ALA A 150 -7.13 5.70 -7.37
N ARG A 151 -7.84 6.43 -8.23
CA ARG A 151 -7.77 6.27 -9.68
C ARG A 151 -6.37 6.56 -10.23
N LEU A 152 -5.73 7.63 -9.75
CA LEU A 152 -4.35 7.94 -10.11
C LEU A 152 -3.40 6.80 -9.71
N ALA A 153 -3.56 6.25 -8.50
CA ALA A 153 -2.76 5.11 -8.06
C ALA A 153 -2.90 3.89 -8.99
N LEU A 154 -4.13 3.55 -9.42
CA LEU A 154 -4.36 2.49 -10.40
C LEU A 154 -3.69 2.76 -11.75
N ASN A 155 -3.73 4.00 -12.23
CA ASN A 155 -3.09 4.38 -13.49
C ASN A 155 -1.55 4.27 -13.39
N ILE A 156 -0.98 4.65 -12.25
CA ILE A 156 0.46 4.52 -12.01
C ILE A 156 0.85 3.04 -11.92
N LEU A 157 0.09 2.19 -11.22
CA LEU A 157 0.32 0.74 -11.18
C LEU A 157 0.28 0.12 -12.59
N SER A 158 -0.68 0.54 -13.42
CA SER A 158 -0.78 0.10 -14.81
C SER A 158 0.42 0.54 -15.66
N THR A 159 0.94 1.74 -15.42
CA THR A 159 2.14 2.27 -16.08
C THR A 159 3.38 1.51 -15.63
N LEU A 160 3.53 1.27 -14.32
CA LEU A 160 4.62 0.51 -13.72
C LEU A 160 4.67 -0.93 -14.24
N LEU A 161 3.52 -1.55 -14.52
CA LEU A 161 3.48 -2.87 -15.14
C LEU A 161 4.16 -2.89 -16.52
N GLY A 162 4.03 -1.79 -17.29
CA GLY A 162 4.65 -1.65 -18.60
C GLY A 162 6.16 -1.35 -18.57
N VAL A 163 6.65 -0.69 -17.51
CA VAL A 163 8.06 -0.23 -17.43
C VAL A 163 8.94 -1.05 -16.50
N LEU A 164 8.37 -1.75 -15.51
CA LEU A 164 9.14 -2.54 -14.56
C LEU A 164 9.69 -3.82 -15.21
N PRO A 165 10.99 -4.12 -15.03
CA PRO A 165 11.58 -5.40 -15.42
C PRO A 165 10.88 -6.58 -14.76
N SER A 166 10.83 -7.71 -15.47
CA SER A 166 10.20 -8.96 -15.02
C SER A 166 10.58 -9.35 -13.59
N GLU A 167 11.87 -9.32 -13.26
CA GLU A 167 12.42 -9.74 -11.96
C GLU A 167 11.92 -8.89 -10.78
N SER A 168 11.62 -7.62 -11.03
CA SER A 168 11.18 -6.67 -9.98
C SER A 168 9.67 -6.65 -9.76
N ARG A 169 8.89 -7.29 -10.65
CA ARG A 169 7.43 -7.29 -10.59
C ARG A 169 6.88 -8.01 -9.35
N PRO A 170 7.39 -9.18 -8.93
CA PRO A 170 6.90 -9.85 -7.73
C PRO A 170 7.07 -8.98 -6.49
N ASP A 171 8.27 -8.43 -6.29
CA ASP A 171 8.61 -7.60 -5.13
C ASP A 171 7.75 -6.33 -5.03
N PHE A 172 7.31 -5.80 -6.17
CA PHE A 172 6.46 -4.62 -6.22
C PHE A 172 4.96 -4.95 -6.12
N PHE A 173 4.45 -5.84 -6.97
CA PHE A 173 3.01 -6.08 -7.10
C PHE A 173 2.46 -6.96 -5.97
N GLN A 174 3.20 -7.98 -5.52
CA GLN A 174 2.74 -8.85 -4.44
C GLN A 174 2.33 -8.06 -3.17
N PRO A 175 3.13 -7.11 -2.65
CA PRO A 175 2.71 -6.30 -1.51
C PRO A 175 1.67 -5.22 -1.85
N ALA A 176 1.51 -4.81 -3.11
CA ALA A 176 0.56 -3.76 -3.52
C ALA A 176 -0.86 -4.30 -3.82
N LEU A 177 -0.99 -5.55 -4.23
CA LEU A 177 -2.26 -6.17 -4.62
C LEU A 177 -3.36 -6.13 -3.52
N PRO A 178 -3.07 -6.36 -2.22
CA PRO A 178 -4.06 -6.25 -1.16
C PRO A 178 -4.71 -4.85 -1.06
N ALA A 179 -3.98 -3.80 -1.45
CA ALA A 179 -4.48 -2.43 -1.49
C ALA A 179 -5.63 -2.26 -2.48
N LEU A 180 -5.59 -2.98 -3.62
CA LEU A 180 -6.62 -2.93 -4.65
C LEU A 180 -7.97 -3.45 -4.16
N VAL A 181 -7.96 -4.47 -3.31
CA VAL A 181 -9.19 -4.99 -2.68
C VAL A 181 -9.84 -3.90 -1.84
N ARG A 182 -9.05 -3.18 -1.02
CA ARG A 182 -9.54 -2.09 -0.16
C ARG A 182 -10.05 -0.92 -0.99
N ILE A 183 -9.34 -0.54 -2.05
CA ILE A 183 -9.78 0.50 -2.99
C ILE A 183 -11.12 0.12 -3.64
N CYS A 184 -11.28 -1.11 -4.14
CA CYS A 184 -12.54 -1.57 -4.74
C CYS A 184 -13.69 -1.62 -3.74
N MET A 185 -13.42 -1.96 -2.47
CA MET A 185 -14.43 -1.92 -1.40
C MET A 185 -14.89 -0.50 -1.08
N ALA A 186 -13.97 0.48 -1.10
CA ALA A 186 -14.28 1.88 -0.86
C ALA A 186 -14.98 2.53 -2.07
N PHE A 187 -14.54 2.19 -3.28
CA PHE A 187 -14.96 2.81 -4.53
C PHE A 187 -15.38 1.77 -5.57
N PRO A 188 -16.65 1.31 -5.55
CA PRO A 188 -17.20 0.41 -6.55
C PRO A 188 -16.98 0.85 -8.02
N PRO A 189 -16.99 2.16 -8.38
CA PRO A 189 -16.70 2.60 -9.74
C PRO A 189 -15.30 2.27 -10.28
N LEU A 190 -14.36 1.82 -9.44
CA LEU A 190 -13.00 1.44 -9.86
C LEU A 190 -12.83 -0.07 -10.09
N VAL A 191 -13.88 -0.86 -9.86
CA VAL A 191 -13.81 -2.33 -9.95
C VAL A 191 -13.45 -2.80 -11.35
N ASP A 192 -14.09 -2.27 -12.40
CA ASP A 192 -13.84 -2.68 -13.78
C ASP A 192 -12.40 -2.36 -14.23
N ASP A 193 -11.92 -1.16 -13.91
CA ASP A 193 -10.55 -0.74 -14.17
C ASP A 193 -9.54 -1.64 -13.45
N THR A 194 -9.82 -1.97 -12.18
CA THR A 194 -8.97 -2.85 -11.35
C THR A 194 -8.94 -4.28 -11.91
N VAL A 195 -10.10 -4.81 -12.32
CA VAL A 195 -10.20 -6.13 -12.94
C VAL A 195 -9.43 -6.18 -14.26
N SER A 196 -9.55 -5.15 -15.10
CA SER A 196 -8.79 -5.04 -16.34
C SER A 196 -7.28 -5.06 -16.07
N PHE A 197 -6.82 -4.30 -15.07
CA PHE A 197 -5.42 -4.32 -14.62
C PHE A 197 -4.98 -5.71 -14.14
N LEU A 198 -5.76 -6.38 -13.29
CA LEU A 198 -5.45 -7.74 -12.80
C LEU A 198 -5.38 -8.76 -13.95
N MET A 199 -6.25 -8.64 -14.95
CA MET A 199 -6.21 -9.49 -16.14
C MET A 199 -4.97 -9.23 -17.00
N GLN A 200 -4.51 -7.98 -17.08
CA GLN A 200 -3.25 -7.65 -17.75
C GLN A 200 -2.06 -8.24 -16.98
N LEU A 201 -2.00 -8.04 -15.66
CA LEU A 201 -0.95 -8.59 -14.81
C LEU A 201 -0.92 -10.13 -14.88
N GLY A 202 -2.06 -10.80 -14.80
CA GLY A 202 -2.15 -12.25 -14.91
C GLY A 202 -1.66 -12.78 -16.26
N ARG A 203 -1.98 -12.10 -17.37
CA ARG A 203 -1.46 -12.46 -18.70
C ARG A 203 0.07 -12.32 -18.78
N VAL A 204 0.62 -11.30 -18.13
CA VAL A 204 2.08 -11.11 -18.04
C VAL A 204 2.74 -12.26 -17.27
N CYS A 205 2.21 -12.63 -16.10
CA CYS A 205 2.73 -13.76 -15.31
C CYS A 205 2.70 -15.08 -16.10
N VAL A 206 1.57 -15.39 -16.77
CA VAL A 206 1.45 -16.60 -17.59
C VAL A 206 2.46 -16.61 -18.75
N SER A 207 2.67 -15.46 -19.38
CA SER A 207 3.66 -15.33 -20.45
C SER A 207 5.09 -15.54 -19.95
N GLN A 208 5.42 -15.06 -18.75
CA GLN A 208 6.74 -15.23 -18.15
C GLN A 208 7.00 -16.70 -17.78
N ALA A 209 6.05 -17.34 -17.08
CA ALA A 209 6.15 -18.75 -16.75
C ALA A 209 6.39 -19.63 -17.99
N SER A 210 5.71 -19.31 -19.10
CA SER A 210 5.88 -20.02 -20.37
C SER A 210 7.29 -19.90 -20.97
N LEU A 211 8.01 -18.81 -20.70
CA LEU A 211 9.38 -18.58 -21.17
C LEU A 211 10.41 -19.31 -20.31
N ASP A 212 10.14 -19.46 -19.01
CA ASP A 212 11.06 -20.10 -18.05
C ASP A 212 11.06 -21.63 -18.14
N GLY A 213 10.34 -22.21 -19.13
CA GLY A 213 10.22 -23.66 -19.30
C GLY A 213 9.41 -24.34 -18.19
N LEU A 214 8.91 -23.58 -17.22
CA LEU A 214 7.83 -23.96 -16.33
C LEU A 214 6.58 -24.09 -17.20
N SER A 215 6.20 -25.32 -17.55
CA SER A 215 5.05 -25.57 -18.42
C SER A 215 3.86 -24.70 -17.99
N PRO A 216 3.29 -23.87 -18.88
CA PRO A 216 2.04 -23.21 -18.57
C PRO A 216 1.01 -24.32 -18.41
N PHE A 217 0.41 -24.43 -17.23
CA PHE A 217 -0.59 -25.45 -16.91
C PHE A 217 -1.60 -25.68 -18.04
N PRO A 218 -2.15 -26.90 -18.19
CA PRO A 218 -3.12 -27.19 -19.22
C PRO A 218 -4.28 -26.19 -19.13
N ILE A 219 -4.67 -25.66 -20.28
CA ILE A 219 -5.75 -24.69 -20.53
C ILE A 219 -7.15 -25.20 -20.05
N SER A 220 -7.22 -26.28 -19.27
CA SER A 220 -8.46 -26.96 -18.86
C SER A 220 -9.14 -26.43 -17.59
N VAL A 221 -8.61 -25.43 -16.87
CA VAL A 221 -9.22 -24.93 -15.61
C VAL A 221 -10.18 -23.75 -15.80
N ILE A 222 -10.66 -23.52 -17.04
CA ILE A 222 -11.97 -22.86 -17.25
C ILE A 222 -12.99 -23.93 -17.67
N LYS A 223 -13.10 -25.01 -16.90
CA LYS A 223 -14.35 -25.78 -16.83
C LYS A 223 -15.17 -25.23 -15.68
N ARG A 224 -16.22 -24.50 -16.06
CA ARG A 224 -17.39 -24.11 -15.25
C ARG A 224 -17.55 -25.03 -14.03
N ASN A 225 -17.25 -24.52 -12.84
CA ASN A 225 -17.94 -25.00 -11.66
C ASN A 225 -18.92 -23.92 -11.21
N SER A 226 -20.02 -23.83 -11.95
CA SER A 226 -21.28 -23.30 -11.44
C SER A 226 -21.78 -24.25 -10.35
N ARG A 227 -21.14 -24.23 -9.19
CA ARG A 227 -21.67 -24.85 -7.97
C ARG A 227 -21.54 -23.85 -6.83
N TRP A 228 -22.28 -22.75 -7.00
CA TRP A 228 -22.84 -22.02 -5.89
C TRP A 228 -23.65 -23.04 -5.06
N GLN A 229 -23.15 -23.44 -3.90
CA GLN A 229 -23.97 -24.17 -2.94
C GLN A 229 -24.99 -23.20 -2.35
N PHE A 230 -26.08 -22.99 -3.07
CA PHE A 230 -27.35 -22.63 -2.46
C PHE A 230 -27.76 -23.80 -1.57
N LYS A 231 -27.88 -23.54 -0.28
CA LYS A 231 -28.48 -24.45 0.69
C LYS A 231 -29.99 -24.37 0.46
N GLY A 232 -30.56 -25.35 -0.24
CA GLY A 232 -31.99 -25.41 -0.50
C GLY A 232 -32.39 -26.57 -1.41
N GLU A 233 -33.14 -27.50 -0.82
CA GLU A 233 -33.97 -28.54 -1.42
C GLU A 233 -33.37 -29.83 -2.01
N GLN A 234 -34.05 -30.91 -1.60
CA GLN A 234 -33.75 -32.31 -1.75
C GLN A 234 -34.03 -32.78 -3.18
N VAL A 235 -33.16 -33.64 -3.73
CA VAL A 235 -33.57 -34.58 -4.77
C VAL A 235 -33.02 -35.97 -4.44
N THR A 236 -33.94 -36.92 -4.58
CA THR A 236 -33.93 -38.30 -4.11
C THR A 236 -32.96 -39.21 -4.86
N SER A 237 -32.56 -40.24 -4.12
CA SER A 237 -31.80 -41.42 -4.49
C SER A 237 -32.38 -42.14 -5.71
N GLU A 238 -31.67 -42.18 -6.84
CA GLU A 238 -31.69 -43.26 -7.84
C GLU A 238 -30.78 -42.93 -9.03
N GLU A 239 -29.46 -42.87 -8.82
CA GLU A 239 -28.48 -43.03 -9.93
C GLU A 239 -27.06 -43.35 -9.41
N LYS A 240 -26.99 -44.07 -8.28
CA LYS A 240 -25.76 -44.70 -7.81
C LYS A 240 -25.71 -46.11 -8.39
N ASN A 241 -25.04 -46.32 -9.52
CA ASN A 241 -24.30 -47.57 -9.85
C ASN A 241 -23.74 -47.63 -11.29
N GLY A 242 -23.19 -46.53 -11.82
CA GLY A 242 -22.63 -46.52 -13.19
C GLY A 242 -21.22 -45.96 -13.38
N ALA A 243 -20.55 -45.45 -12.35
CA ALA A 243 -19.29 -44.69 -12.54
C ALA A 243 -18.22 -44.97 -11.48
N LYS A 244 -18.02 -46.24 -11.09
CA LYS A 244 -17.00 -46.62 -10.10
C LYS A 244 -15.64 -47.06 -10.66
N ASN A 245 -15.42 -47.06 -11.97
CA ASN A 245 -14.15 -47.50 -12.58
C ASN A 245 -13.45 -46.41 -13.41
N GLN A 246 -13.37 -45.18 -12.90
CA GLN A 246 -12.56 -44.13 -13.53
C GLN A 246 -12.13 -43.04 -12.54
N PHE A 247 -11.70 -43.45 -11.35
CA PHE A 247 -11.14 -42.53 -10.34
C PHE A 247 -10.03 -43.27 -9.59
N HIS A 248 -8.88 -43.42 -10.26
CA HIS A 248 -7.64 -43.81 -9.58
C HIS A 248 -6.42 -43.04 -10.06
N ASP A 249 -6.60 -41.95 -10.82
CA ASP A 249 -5.51 -41.22 -11.47
C ASP A 249 -5.58 -39.70 -11.25
N PHE A 250 -6.11 -39.26 -10.12
CA PHE A 250 -6.30 -37.83 -9.85
C PHE A 250 -5.98 -37.39 -8.40
N GLU A 251 -5.17 -38.17 -7.68
CA GLU A 251 -4.73 -37.79 -6.32
C GLU A 251 -3.31 -37.22 -6.23
N ASP A 252 -2.52 -37.23 -7.32
CA ASP A 252 -1.16 -36.65 -7.31
C ASP A 252 -0.93 -35.62 -8.42
N VAL A 253 -1.75 -34.56 -8.44
CA VAL A 253 -1.39 -33.34 -9.18
C VAL A 253 -0.79 -32.33 -8.20
N VAL A 254 0.46 -32.58 -7.82
CA VAL A 254 1.30 -31.53 -7.20
C VAL A 254 1.71 -30.58 -8.32
N MET A 255 1.08 -29.40 -8.32
CA MET A 255 1.37 -28.30 -9.21
C MET A 255 2.78 -27.76 -8.87
N PRO A 256 3.67 -27.49 -9.84
CA PRO A 256 4.88 -26.72 -9.56
C PRO A 256 4.51 -25.31 -9.12
N THR A 257 4.41 -25.13 -7.81
CA THR A 257 4.36 -23.87 -7.08
C THR A 257 5.71 -23.17 -7.23
N ASN A 258 5.75 -21.99 -7.84
CA ASN A 258 6.79 -20.99 -7.52
C ASN A 258 6.56 -19.56 -8.06
N ASP A 259 5.46 -19.26 -8.77
CA ASP A 259 5.15 -17.86 -9.09
C ASP A 259 4.18 -17.28 -8.03
N SER A 260 4.74 -16.86 -6.89
CA SER A 260 3.99 -16.29 -5.75
C SER A 260 3.09 -15.12 -6.16
N LEU A 261 3.46 -14.41 -7.22
CA LEU A 261 2.70 -13.30 -7.76
C LEU A 261 1.39 -13.76 -8.42
N TYR A 262 1.41 -14.86 -9.18
CA TYR A 262 0.21 -15.36 -9.86
C TYR A 262 -0.86 -15.83 -8.86
N GLU A 263 -0.46 -16.52 -7.78
CA GLU A 263 -1.37 -16.90 -6.69
C GLU A 263 -1.98 -15.68 -6.01
N GLU A 264 -1.19 -14.64 -5.74
CA GLU A 264 -1.69 -13.41 -5.12
C GLU A 264 -2.66 -12.65 -6.05
N VAL A 265 -2.45 -12.67 -7.37
CA VAL A 265 -3.41 -12.14 -8.36
C VAL A 265 -4.76 -12.87 -8.28
N GLN A 266 -4.74 -14.21 -8.28
CA GLN A 266 -5.98 -15.01 -8.19
C GLN A 266 -6.72 -14.76 -6.87
N LYS A 267 -5.99 -14.71 -5.75
CA LYS A 267 -6.53 -14.43 -4.42
C LYS A 267 -7.11 -13.02 -4.34
N THR A 268 -6.47 -12.04 -4.96
CA THR A 268 -6.94 -10.64 -5.03
C THR A 268 -8.24 -10.57 -5.84
N PHE A 269 -8.28 -11.21 -7.00
CA PHE A 269 -9.47 -11.28 -7.84
C PHE A 269 -10.66 -11.93 -7.11
N SER A 270 -10.45 -13.08 -6.46
CA SER A 270 -11.46 -13.76 -5.64
C SER A 270 -11.94 -12.89 -4.47
N SER A 271 -11.01 -12.15 -3.85
CA SER A 271 -11.33 -11.22 -2.76
C SER A 271 -12.18 -10.04 -3.23
N ILE A 272 -11.92 -9.48 -4.41
CA ILE A 272 -12.74 -8.40 -5.00
C ILE A 272 -14.16 -8.92 -5.29
N LEU A 273 -14.29 -10.09 -5.92
CA LEU A 273 -15.60 -10.70 -6.17
C LEU A 273 -16.39 -10.89 -4.88
N THR A 274 -15.76 -11.45 -3.86
CA THR A 274 -16.43 -11.77 -2.58
C THR A 274 -16.75 -10.52 -1.76
N LYS A 275 -15.80 -9.59 -1.64
CA LYS A 275 -15.89 -8.46 -0.70
C LYS A 275 -16.45 -7.18 -1.32
N ALA A 276 -16.12 -6.89 -2.58
CA ALA A 276 -16.56 -5.66 -3.23
C ALA A 276 -17.86 -5.85 -4.04
N ILE A 277 -18.04 -7.00 -4.70
CA ILE A 277 -19.21 -7.21 -5.58
C ILE A 277 -20.38 -7.87 -4.83
N LEU A 278 -20.12 -8.96 -4.10
CA LEU A 278 -21.21 -9.73 -3.46
C LEU A 278 -21.74 -9.06 -2.18
N LYS A 279 -20.89 -8.41 -1.37
CA LYS A 279 -21.35 -7.73 -0.14
C LYS A 279 -22.07 -6.40 -0.40
N VAL A 280 -21.76 -5.72 -1.51
CA VAL A 280 -22.41 -4.43 -1.86
C VAL A 280 -23.84 -4.63 -2.37
N LYS A 281 -24.19 -5.83 -2.87
CA LYS A 281 -25.55 -6.16 -3.35
C LYS A 281 -26.55 -6.58 -2.26
N ILE A 282 -26.18 -6.55 -0.97
CA ILE A 282 -27.03 -7.02 0.14
C ILE A 282 -27.76 -5.87 0.86
N TYR A 283 -27.71 -4.64 0.35
CA TYR A 283 -28.52 -3.52 0.86
C TYR A 283 -29.37 -2.89 -0.23
#